data_AF-A0A7S1H9T2-F1
#
_entry.id   AF-A0A7S1H9T2-F1
#
_cell.length_a   1.000
_cell.length_b   1.000
_cell.length_c   1.000
_cell.angle_alpha   90.00
_cell.angle_beta   90.00
_cell.angle_gamma   90.00
#
_symmetry.space_group_name_H-M   'P 1'
#
loop_
_entity.id
_entity.type
_entity.pdbx_description
1 polymer ?
#
loop_
_entity_poly.entity_id
_entity_poly.type
_entity_poly.pdbx_seq_one_letter_code
_entity_poly.pdbx_strand_id
1 'polypeptide(L)'
;HTQLQMDGTRNVWIVKPGYGSRGRGIKCFDDMQNIIAYATGRKKAAVVQKYVENCMTLTGRKFDIRCWVLVSNWNPLTVWTYEPYIRICTSDHSLDAAALANQYAHLCNRCVQANGAYNASADGGTGSMWSVDAVKRYFSQVEQPAMPGAEPGEVWDKIERQLKQLSVLAMHSAQESVQNRPGCFEWFGMDFMVDTDLQCWMLECNVSPDLSTGTRVLDRLVPNAMEGAFDMLLAEPRDRPAYADGCWELAFHGKKVTADVLQKRYWLKKSLLSELRAGRPYSLRDALQVKVGALTKTFLSAKGQGARNKGQKGWAKVRAVVRKKKKPETSSEDSGSDSGDEEE
;
A
#
# COMPACT_ATOMS: atom_id res chain seq x y z
N HIS A 1 4.79 -7.05 17.50
CA HIS A 1 4.87 -7.48 16.09
C HIS A 1 3.76 -6.76 15.31
N THR A 2 3.98 -6.24 14.11
CA THR A 2 3.00 -5.39 13.40
C THR A 2 1.69 -6.11 13.04
N GLN A 3 1.74 -7.44 12.94
CA GLN A 3 0.58 -8.28 12.60
C GLN A 3 -0.22 -8.79 13.80
N LEU A 4 0.21 -8.50 15.04
CA LEU A 4 -0.40 -9.10 16.24
C LEU A 4 -1.91 -8.83 16.33
N GLN A 5 -2.34 -7.62 15.92
CA GLN A 5 -3.72 -7.19 16.06
C GLN A 5 -4.65 -7.81 15.02
N MET A 6 -4.17 -8.01 13.79
CA MET A 6 -4.94 -8.69 12.74
C MET A 6 -5.01 -10.21 12.93
N ASP A 7 -4.09 -10.79 13.72
CA ASP A 7 -3.83 -12.22 13.74
C ASP A 7 -5.02 -13.02 14.30
N GLY A 8 -5.65 -12.56 15.37
CA GLY A 8 -6.70 -13.30 16.07
C GLY A 8 -6.15 -14.47 16.90
N THR A 9 -6.97 -15.50 17.13
CA THR A 9 -6.61 -16.67 17.96
C THR A 9 -6.88 -18.01 17.28
N ARG A 10 -7.53 -18.00 16.11
CA ARG A 10 -7.95 -19.20 15.39
C ARG A 10 -6.86 -19.73 14.47
N ASN A 11 -5.79 -18.96 14.26
CA ASN A 11 -4.66 -19.30 13.40
C ASN A 11 -5.10 -19.68 11.98
N VAL A 12 -6.00 -18.88 11.41
CA VAL A 12 -6.56 -19.06 10.07
C VAL A 12 -5.57 -18.57 9.03
N TRP A 13 -5.39 -19.36 7.98
CA TRP A 13 -4.60 -19.06 6.80
C TRP A 13 -5.46 -19.19 5.56
N ILE A 14 -5.16 -18.35 4.57
CA ILE A 14 -5.81 -18.40 3.26
C ILE A 14 -4.83 -18.90 2.21
N VAL A 15 -5.22 -19.95 1.48
CA VAL A 15 -4.44 -20.49 0.38
C VAL A 15 -4.99 -19.95 -0.94
N LYS A 16 -4.17 -19.18 -1.65
CA LYS A 16 -4.50 -18.54 -2.92
C LYS A 16 -3.74 -19.22 -4.07
N PRO A 17 -4.42 -19.92 -4.99
CA PRO A 17 -3.76 -20.55 -6.14
C PRO A 17 -3.15 -19.51 -7.09
N GLY A 18 -1.94 -19.77 -7.56
CA GLY A 18 -1.27 -18.94 -8.56
C GLY A 18 -2.00 -18.95 -9.91
N TYR A 19 -2.01 -17.80 -10.59
CA TYR A 19 -2.73 -17.58 -11.85
C TYR A 19 -4.22 -17.89 -11.78
N GLY A 20 -4.79 -17.88 -10.57
CA GLY A 20 -6.22 -17.96 -10.34
C GLY A 20 -6.89 -16.60 -10.65
N SER A 21 -8.18 -16.66 -10.95
CA SER A 21 -9.03 -15.49 -11.04
C SER A 21 -10.40 -15.84 -10.47
N ARG A 22 -11.18 -14.80 -10.12
CA ARG A 22 -12.57 -14.94 -9.68
C ARG A 22 -12.76 -15.77 -8.41
N GLY A 23 -11.80 -15.73 -7.48
CA GLY A 23 -11.86 -16.48 -6.22
C GLY A 23 -11.70 -18.00 -6.34
N ARG A 24 -11.48 -18.53 -7.56
CA ARG A 24 -11.47 -19.99 -7.79
C ARG A 24 -10.33 -20.68 -7.05
N GLY A 25 -10.71 -21.64 -6.22
CA GLY A 25 -9.78 -22.46 -5.43
C GLY A 25 -9.14 -21.73 -4.25
N ILE A 26 -9.60 -20.51 -3.93
CA ILE A 26 -9.22 -19.84 -2.69
C ILE A 26 -10.00 -20.48 -1.53
N LYS A 27 -9.28 -20.88 -0.49
CA LYS A 27 -9.85 -21.52 0.70
C LYS A 27 -9.14 -21.07 1.97
N CYS A 28 -9.90 -20.99 3.06
CA CYS A 28 -9.39 -20.75 4.40
C CYS A 28 -9.20 -22.08 5.13
N PHE A 29 -8.20 -22.14 6.00
CA PHE A 29 -7.84 -23.30 6.80
C PHE A 29 -7.32 -22.83 8.15
N ASP A 30 -7.59 -23.59 9.21
CA ASP A 30 -7.06 -23.39 10.56
C ASP A 30 -6.14 -24.56 11.01
N ASP A 31 -5.93 -25.55 10.14
CA ASP A 31 -5.06 -26.69 10.38
C ASP A 31 -3.87 -26.75 9.41
N MET A 32 -2.66 -26.94 9.96
CA MET A 32 -1.41 -26.93 9.20
C MET A 32 -1.30 -28.10 8.22
N GLN A 33 -1.77 -29.29 8.60
CA GLN A 33 -1.67 -30.48 7.75
C GLN A 33 -2.54 -30.31 6.51
N ASN A 34 -3.77 -29.80 6.69
CA ASN A 34 -4.68 -29.47 5.61
C ASN A 34 -4.14 -28.36 4.70
N ILE A 35 -3.49 -27.34 5.26
CA ILE A 35 -2.82 -26.29 4.46
C ILE A 35 -1.74 -26.90 3.58
N ILE A 36 -0.85 -27.71 4.15
CA ILE A 36 0.26 -28.34 3.41
C ILE A 36 -0.29 -29.27 2.33
N ALA A 37 -1.24 -30.14 2.67
CA ALA A 37 -1.85 -31.06 1.72
C ALA A 37 -2.54 -30.30 0.57
N TYR A 38 -3.32 -29.26 0.89
CA TYR A 38 -4.01 -28.47 -0.13
C TYR A 38 -3.08 -27.63 -0.99
N ALA A 39 -2.01 -27.06 -0.42
CA ALA A 39 -1.08 -26.22 -1.16
C ALA A 39 -0.13 -27.05 -2.05
N THR A 40 0.39 -28.17 -1.54
CA THR A 40 1.35 -29.04 -2.25
C THR A 40 0.67 -29.99 -3.24
N GLY A 41 -0.60 -30.34 -3.02
CA GLY A 41 -1.38 -31.17 -3.94
C GLY A 41 -1.77 -30.48 -5.26
N ARG A 42 -1.37 -29.22 -5.48
CA ARG A 42 -1.73 -28.45 -6.68
C ARG A 42 -0.63 -28.53 -7.74
N LYS A 43 -1.04 -28.60 -8.99
CA LYS A 43 -0.12 -28.50 -10.15
C LYS A 43 0.54 -27.12 -10.27
N LYS A 44 -0.16 -26.06 -9.84
CA LYS A 44 0.33 -24.68 -9.87
C LYS A 44 0.72 -24.24 -8.47
N ALA A 45 1.78 -23.44 -8.37
CA ALA A 45 2.19 -22.81 -7.13
C ALA A 45 1.02 -22.07 -6.47
N ALA A 46 1.02 -22.01 -5.14
CA ALA A 46 0.04 -21.28 -4.35
C ALA A 46 0.75 -20.40 -3.32
N VAL A 47 0.07 -19.34 -2.91
CA VAL A 47 0.49 -18.50 -1.78
C VAL A 47 -0.31 -18.92 -0.57
N VAL A 48 0.38 -19.29 0.51
CA VAL A 48 -0.19 -19.43 1.85
C VAL A 48 0.02 -18.12 2.57
N GLN A 49 -1.06 -17.42 2.90
CA GLN A 49 -1.03 -16.08 3.49
C GLN A 49 -1.80 -16.10 4.81
N LYS A 50 -1.29 -15.41 5.83
CA LYS A 50 -2.03 -15.28 7.09
C LYS A 50 -3.34 -14.55 6.84
N TYR A 51 -4.45 -15.10 7.32
CA TYR A 51 -5.75 -14.46 7.22
C TYR A 51 -5.85 -13.34 8.27
N VAL A 52 -6.45 -12.22 7.87
CA VAL A 52 -6.80 -11.09 8.76
C VAL A 52 -8.06 -11.51 9.53
N GLU A 53 -7.89 -12.12 10.70
CA GLU A 53 -9.00 -12.66 11.51
C GLU A 53 -9.82 -11.54 12.14
N ASN A 54 -9.14 -10.58 12.77
CA ASN A 54 -9.78 -9.41 13.36
C ASN A 54 -10.04 -8.35 12.28
N CYS A 55 -10.71 -8.72 11.20
CA CYS A 55 -11.09 -7.76 10.16
C CYS A 55 -12.26 -6.89 10.62
N MET A 56 -12.23 -5.62 10.25
CA MET A 56 -13.37 -4.74 10.41
C MET A 56 -14.54 -5.26 9.56
N THR A 57 -15.76 -5.18 10.11
CA THR A 57 -16.99 -5.58 9.41
C THR A 57 -17.94 -4.40 9.24
N LEU A 58 -18.70 -4.40 8.14
CA LEU A 58 -19.84 -3.49 7.94
C LEU A 58 -21.11 -4.32 8.12
N THR A 59 -21.97 -3.96 9.06
CA THR A 59 -23.21 -4.71 9.36
C THR A 59 -22.96 -6.20 9.63
N GLY A 60 -21.89 -6.54 10.37
CA GLY A 60 -21.51 -7.93 10.68
C GLY A 60 -20.90 -8.71 9.51
N ARG A 61 -20.77 -8.11 8.33
CA ARG A 61 -20.25 -8.76 7.12
C ARG A 61 -18.85 -8.24 6.77
N LYS A 62 -18.02 -9.15 6.30
CA LYS A 62 -16.66 -8.85 5.84
C LYS A 62 -16.70 -7.98 4.59
N PHE A 63 -15.77 -7.03 4.47
CA PHE A 63 -15.60 -6.24 3.26
C PHE A 63 -14.13 -6.11 2.86
N ASP A 64 -13.92 -5.73 1.59
CA ASP A 64 -12.66 -5.17 1.13
C ASP A 64 -12.90 -3.86 0.39
N ILE A 65 -11.81 -3.13 0.17
CA ILE A 65 -11.81 -1.83 -0.51
C ILE A 65 -11.03 -1.98 -1.80
N ARG A 66 -11.69 -1.70 -2.92
CA ARG A 66 -11.03 -1.52 -4.22
C ARG A 66 -10.63 -0.07 -4.36
N CYS A 67 -9.33 0.17 -4.56
CA CYS A 67 -8.80 1.46 -5.00
C CYS A 67 -8.24 1.32 -6.42
N TRP A 68 -8.63 2.22 -7.31
CA TRP A 68 -8.00 2.35 -8.62
C TRP A 68 -6.75 3.21 -8.51
N VAL A 69 -5.65 2.72 -9.08
CA VAL A 69 -4.35 3.36 -9.06
C VAL A 69 -3.84 3.44 -10.48
N LEU A 70 -3.41 4.62 -10.91
CA LEU A 70 -2.85 4.83 -12.25
C LEU A 70 -1.39 5.27 -12.12
N VAL A 71 -0.50 4.63 -12.87
CA VAL A 71 0.90 5.05 -12.99
C VAL A 71 1.11 5.64 -14.38
N SER A 72 1.30 6.95 -14.45
CA SER A 72 1.50 7.67 -15.72
C SER A 72 2.97 7.79 -16.12
N ASN A 73 3.89 7.53 -15.18
CA ASN A 73 5.32 7.52 -15.44
C ASN A 73 6.02 6.71 -14.34
N TRP A 74 6.99 5.86 -14.71
CA TRP A 74 7.79 5.10 -13.74
C TRP A 74 9.08 5.84 -13.35
N ASN A 75 9.48 6.89 -14.09
CA ASN A 75 10.65 7.69 -13.78
C ASN A 75 10.59 9.13 -14.35
N PRO A 76 10.25 10.14 -13.54
CA PRO A 76 9.90 10.06 -12.11
C PRO A 76 8.63 9.25 -11.86
N LEU A 77 8.63 8.43 -10.82
CA LEU A 77 7.44 7.67 -10.43
C LEU A 77 6.29 8.64 -10.13
N THR A 78 5.22 8.55 -10.91
CA THR A 78 4.04 9.41 -10.79
C THR A 78 2.81 8.51 -10.63
N VAL A 79 2.21 8.57 -9.44
CA VAL A 79 1.12 7.68 -9.01
C VAL A 79 -0.12 8.52 -8.71
N TRP A 80 -1.24 8.10 -9.29
CA TRP A 80 -2.55 8.70 -9.11
C TRP A 80 -3.48 7.68 -8.46
N THR A 81 -4.41 8.15 -7.65
CA THR A 81 -5.47 7.33 -7.06
C THR A 81 -6.82 7.91 -7.41
N TYR A 82 -7.81 7.06 -7.60
CA TYR A 82 -9.21 7.47 -7.79
C TYR A 82 -10.07 7.06 -6.59
N GLU A 83 -11.27 7.64 -6.49
CA GLU A 83 -12.26 7.32 -5.46
C GLU A 83 -12.43 5.79 -5.32
N PRO A 84 -12.19 5.22 -4.13
CA PRO A 84 -12.34 3.78 -3.92
C PRO A 84 -13.81 3.38 -3.76
N TYR A 85 -14.08 2.08 -3.86
CA TYR A 85 -15.38 1.51 -3.53
C TYR A 85 -15.25 0.25 -2.71
N ILE A 86 -16.29 -0.07 -1.96
CA ILE A 86 -16.29 -1.14 -0.97
C ILE A 86 -17.09 -2.31 -1.50
N ARG A 87 -16.56 -3.53 -1.36
CA ARG A 87 -17.26 -4.77 -1.72
C ARG A 87 -17.52 -5.59 -0.47
N ILE A 88 -18.78 -5.89 -0.22
CA ILE A 88 -19.25 -6.52 1.01
C ILE A 88 -19.66 -7.96 0.71
N CYS A 89 -19.27 -8.87 1.59
CA CYS A 89 -19.72 -10.26 1.57
C CYS A 89 -21.24 -10.35 1.77
N THR A 90 -21.91 -11.34 1.17
CA THR A 90 -23.36 -11.53 1.32
C THR A 90 -23.73 -12.32 2.58
N SER A 91 -22.77 -13.01 3.20
CA SER A 91 -22.96 -13.74 4.46
C SER A 91 -22.21 -13.07 5.61
N ASP A 92 -22.74 -13.25 6.82
CA ASP A 92 -22.12 -12.77 8.06
C ASP A 92 -20.73 -13.36 8.24
N HIS A 93 -19.84 -12.55 8.81
CA HIS A 93 -18.48 -12.98 9.06
C HIS A 93 -18.42 -13.86 10.32
N SER A 94 -17.93 -15.10 10.17
CA SER A 94 -17.61 -15.99 11.29
C SER A 94 -16.34 -16.79 10.97
N LEU A 95 -15.52 -17.03 11.99
CA LEU A 95 -14.32 -17.88 11.93
C LEU A 95 -14.53 -19.25 12.60
N ASP A 96 -15.78 -19.60 12.88
CA ASP A 96 -16.12 -20.94 13.34
C ASP A 96 -15.77 -21.97 12.26
N ALA A 97 -15.35 -23.17 12.67
CA ALA A 97 -14.88 -24.19 11.74
C ALA A 97 -15.92 -24.53 10.65
N ALA A 98 -17.22 -24.51 10.99
CA ALA A 98 -18.30 -24.73 10.04
C ALA A 98 -18.46 -23.57 9.03
N ALA A 99 -18.12 -22.34 9.43
CA ALA A 99 -18.23 -21.15 8.60
C ALA A 99 -17.03 -20.93 7.68
N LEU A 100 -15.83 -21.45 8.02
CA LEU A 100 -14.60 -21.28 7.21
C LEU A 100 -14.73 -21.79 5.77
N ALA A 101 -15.59 -22.78 5.54
CA ALA A 101 -15.88 -23.30 4.20
C ALA A 101 -16.80 -22.38 3.37
N ASN A 102 -17.54 -21.47 4.02
CA ASN A 102 -18.46 -20.55 3.36
C ASN A 102 -17.70 -19.42 2.68
N GLN A 103 -17.44 -19.59 1.38
CA GLN A 103 -16.75 -18.59 0.58
C GLN A 103 -17.48 -17.23 0.54
N TYR A 104 -18.82 -17.21 0.72
CA TYR A 104 -19.61 -15.98 0.73
C TYR A 104 -19.37 -15.11 1.96
N ALA A 105 -18.84 -15.66 3.06
CA ALA A 105 -18.45 -14.94 4.28
C ALA A 105 -17.00 -14.44 4.26
N HIS A 106 -16.19 -14.94 3.33
CA HIS A 106 -14.72 -14.76 3.35
C HIS A 106 -14.13 -14.11 2.10
N LEU A 107 -14.82 -14.16 0.94
CA LEU A 107 -14.29 -13.67 -0.33
C LEU A 107 -15.17 -12.56 -0.92
N CYS A 108 -14.76 -11.30 -0.82
CA CYS A 108 -15.56 -10.14 -1.27
C CYS A 108 -15.69 -9.98 -2.79
N ASN A 109 -15.04 -10.82 -3.61
CA ASN A 109 -15.05 -10.69 -5.07
C ASN A 109 -16.48 -10.76 -5.62
N ARG A 110 -16.88 -9.79 -6.45
CA ARG A 110 -18.21 -9.69 -7.07
C ARG A 110 -18.68 -10.98 -7.73
N CYS A 111 -17.78 -11.67 -8.45
CA CYS A 111 -18.09 -12.93 -9.12
C CYS A 111 -18.40 -14.10 -8.18
N VAL A 112 -17.86 -14.09 -6.95
CA VAL A 112 -18.23 -15.05 -5.92
C VAL A 112 -19.58 -14.65 -5.37
N GLN A 113 -19.74 -13.37 -5.00
CA GLN A 113 -20.94 -12.85 -4.37
C GLN A 113 -22.19 -12.85 -5.28
N ALA A 114 -22.02 -12.89 -6.60
CA ALA A 114 -23.12 -12.97 -7.56
C ALA A 114 -24.00 -14.23 -7.40
N ASN A 115 -23.45 -15.32 -6.86
CA ASN A 115 -24.19 -16.55 -6.57
C ASN A 115 -24.59 -16.67 -5.09
N GLY A 116 -24.26 -15.67 -4.27
CA GLY A 116 -24.64 -15.63 -2.86
C GLY A 116 -26.11 -15.26 -2.69
N ALA A 117 -26.72 -15.73 -1.60
CA ALA A 117 -28.05 -15.31 -1.20
C ALA A 117 -27.98 -13.86 -0.68
N TYR A 118 -28.06 -12.88 -1.58
CA TYR A 118 -28.09 -11.46 -1.21
C TYR A 118 -29.53 -11.02 -0.95
N ASN A 119 -29.84 -10.62 0.27
CA ASN A 119 -31.16 -10.10 0.63
C ASN A 119 -31.18 -8.58 0.48
N ALA A 120 -31.43 -8.11 -0.75
CA ALA A 120 -31.37 -6.68 -1.12
C ALA A 120 -32.33 -5.78 -0.31
N SER A 121 -33.36 -6.37 0.29
CA SER A 121 -34.36 -5.69 1.12
C SER A 121 -33.85 -5.26 2.50
N ALA A 122 -32.74 -5.82 3.00
CA ALA A 122 -32.23 -5.53 4.35
C ALA A 122 -31.29 -4.30 4.42
N ASP A 123 -30.65 -3.89 3.32
CA ASP A 123 -29.53 -2.93 3.32
C ASP A 123 -29.87 -1.53 2.77
N GLY A 124 -31.14 -1.12 2.83
CA GLY A 124 -31.56 0.21 2.33
C GLY A 124 -31.26 0.43 0.83
N GLY A 125 -31.16 -0.65 0.04
CA GLY A 125 -30.99 -0.60 -1.41
C GLY A 125 -29.57 -0.35 -1.93
N THR A 126 -28.53 -0.41 -1.09
CA THR A 126 -27.14 -0.16 -1.53
C THR A 126 -26.41 -1.38 -2.09
N GLY A 127 -26.93 -2.59 -1.92
CA GLY A 127 -26.31 -3.78 -2.50
C GLY A 127 -25.08 -4.27 -1.71
N SER A 128 -24.41 -5.29 -2.23
CA SER A 128 -23.10 -5.76 -1.75
C SER A 128 -21.93 -4.83 -2.12
N MET A 129 -22.23 -3.57 -2.48
CA MET A 129 -21.21 -2.61 -2.93
C MET A 129 -21.54 -1.18 -2.50
N TRP A 130 -20.66 -0.58 -1.70
CA TRP A 130 -20.88 0.73 -1.11
C TRP A 130 -19.94 1.78 -1.71
N SER A 131 -20.45 3.00 -1.86
CA SER A 131 -19.63 4.19 -2.10
C SER A 131 -18.95 4.65 -0.81
N VAL A 132 -17.93 5.51 -0.95
CA VAL A 132 -17.30 6.18 0.19
C VAL A 132 -18.33 6.91 1.06
N ASP A 133 -19.27 7.63 0.45
CA ASP A 133 -20.31 8.34 1.20
C ASP A 133 -21.21 7.40 2.00
N ALA A 134 -21.54 6.22 1.46
CA ALA A 134 -22.34 5.24 2.19
C ALA A 134 -21.60 4.76 3.44
N VAL A 135 -20.30 4.52 3.34
CA VAL A 135 -19.44 4.15 4.48
C VAL A 135 -19.33 5.30 5.49
N LYS A 136 -19.10 6.54 5.03
CA LYS A 136 -19.04 7.72 5.92
C LYS A 136 -20.35 7.92 6.69
N ARG A 137 -21.50 7.78 6.02
CA ARG A 137 -22.82 7.84 6.67
C ARG A 137 -22.99 6.72 7.69
N TYR A 138 -22.60 5.50 7.34
CA TYR A 138 -22.65 4.36 8.25
C TYR A 138 -21.82 4.62 9.52
N PHE A 139 -20.56 5.06 9.39
CA PHE A 139 -19.72 5.38 10.54
C PHE A 139 -20.27 6.53 11.38
N SER A 140 -20.95 7.50 10.77
CA SER A 140 -21.56 8.61 11.50
C SER A 140 -22.80 8.21 12.30
N GLN A 141 -23.47 7.12 11.92
CA GLN A 141 -24.72 6.65 12.56
C GLN A 141 -24.50 5.63 13.67
N VAL A 142 -23.34 4.96 13.68
CA VAL A 142 -23.05 3.91 14.67
C VAL A 142 -22.48 4.56 15.93
N GLU A 143 -23.35 4.74 16.94
CA GLU A 143 -23.01 5.21 18.29
C GLU A 143 -22.24 4.12 19.10
N GLN A 144 -20.91 3.97 18.91
CA GLN A 144 -19.92 3.15 19.68
C GLN A 144 -19.98 1.58 19.52
N PRO A 145 -18.97 0.74 19.93
CA PRO A 145 -17.64 0.94 20.55
C PRO A 145 -16.46 0.17 19.86
N ALA A 146 -16.45 -0.01 18.54
CA ALA A 146 -15.49 -0.91 17.87
C ALA A 146 -14.25 -0.22 17.24
N MET A 147 -14.07 1.09 17.42
CA MET A 147 -13.07 1.86 16.68
C MET A 147 -12.14 2.58 17.67
N PRO A 148 -11.04 1.95 18.11
CA PRO A 148 -10.14 2.57 19.08
C PRO A 148 -9.54 3.88 18.53
N GLY A 149 -9.85 5.01 19.16
CA GLY A 149 -9.10 6.25 19.03
C GLY A 149 -9.30 7.05 17.73
N ALA A 150 -10.45 6.96 17.07
CA ALA A 150 -10.83 7.87 15.99
C ALA A 150 -12.27 8.35 16.19
N GLU A 151 -12.50 9.67 16.05
CA GLU A 151 -13.85 10.24 16.00
C GLU A 151 -14.60 9.66 14.78
N PRO A 152 -15.92 9.42 14.86
CA PRO A 152 -16.71 8.82 13.77
C PRO A 152 -16.50 9.48 12.39
N GLY A 153 -16.32 10.80 12.37
CA GLY A 153 -16.05 11.57 11.16
C GLY A 153 -14.64 11.40 10.56
N GLU A 154 -13.67 10.91 11.34
CA GLU A 154 -12.26 10.82 10.93
C GLU A 154 -11.82 9.40 10.53
N VAL A 155 -12.64 8.40 10.83
CA VAL A 155 -12.35 6.98 10.55
C VAL A 155 -11.98 6.78 9.08
N TRP A 156 -12.85 7.24 8.19
CA TRP A 156 -12.65 7.05 6.76
C TRP A 156 -11.39 7.77 6.28
N ASP A 157 -11.15 8.99 6.74
CA ASP A 157 -9.97 9.76 6.35
C ASP A 157 -8.66 9.06 6.79
N LYS A 158 -8.67 8.39 7.95
CA LYS A 158 -7.54 7.57 8.41
C LYS A 158 -7.32 6.35 7.51
N ILE A 159 -8.40 5.69 7.08
CA ILE A 159 -8.34 4.57 6.14
C ILE A 159 -7.79 5.06 4.80
N GLU A 160 -8.41 6.09 4.22
CA GLU A 160 -8.07 6.62 2.90
C GLU A 160 -6.61 7.08 2.80
N ARG A 161 -6.09 7.75 3.84
CA ARG A 161 -4.67 8.11 3.90
C ARG A 161 -3.76 6.88 3.82
N GLN A 162 -4.10 5.80 4.52
CA GLN A 162 -3.32 4.55 4.46
C GLN A 162 -3.45 3.87 3.10
N LEU A 163 -4.63 3.86 2.47
CA LEU A 163 -4.80 3.31 1.12
C LEU A 163 -3.90 4.00 0.09
N LYS A 164 -3.84 5.34 0.14
CA LYS A 164 -2.94 6.14 -0.72
C LYS A 164 -1.48 5.81 -0.44
N GLN A 165 -1.08 5.77 0.83
CA GLN A 165 0.30 5.44 1.22
C GLN A 165 0.71 4.04 0.78
N LEU A 166 -0.12 3.03 1.02
CA LEU A 166 0.16 1.65 0.64
C LEU A 166 0.21 1.50 -0.90
N SER A 167 -0.70 2.16 -1.63
CA SER A 167 -0.67 2.21 -3.09
C SER A 167 0.65 2.74 -3.63
N VAL A 168 1.12 3.88 -3.09
CA VAL A 168 2.40 4.48 -3.49
C VAL A 168 3.57 3.58 -3.13
N LEU A 169 3.58 2.99 -1.93
CA LEU A 169 4.62 2.05 -1.49
C LEU A 169 4.67 0.81 -2.39
N ALA A 170 3.51 0.26 -2.78
CA ALA A 170 3.43 -0.87 -3.69
C ALA A 170 4.05 -0.53 -5.06
N MET A 171 3.68 0.60 -5.65
CA MET A 171 4.25 1.05 -6.94
C MET A 171 5.73 1.37 -6.83
N HIS A 172 6.16 2.06 -5.78
CA HIS A 172 7.57 2.34 -5.54
C HIS A 172 8.38 1.05 -5.37
N SER A 173 7.84 0.04 -4.70
CA SER A 173 8.50 -1.27 -4.54
C SER A 173 8.69 -2.02 -5.85
N ALA A 174 8.01 -1.63 -6.93
CA ALA A 174 8.14 -2.24 -8.25
C ALA A 174 8.98 -1.38 -9.21
N GLN A 175 9.34 -0.15 -8.84
CA GLN A 175 9.92 0.85 -9.75
C GLN A 175 11.19 0.34 -10.47
N GLU A 176 12.09 -0.33 -9.76
CA GLU A 176 13.32 -0.89 -10.33
C GLU A 176 13.09 -2.13 -11.21
N SER A 177 11.89 -2.70 -11.19
CA SER A 177 11.52 -3.89 -11.95
C SER A 177 10.73 -3.56 -13.22
N VAL A 178 10.38 -2.29 -13.44
CA VAL A 178 9.59 -1.83 -14.58
C VAL A 178 10.41 -0.96 -15.50
N GLN A 179 10.39 -1.28 -16.80
CA GLN A 179 10.99 -0.43 -17.81
C GLN A 179 10.06 0.75 -18.10
N ASN A 180 10.50 1.97 -17.80
CA ASN A 180 9.73 3.16 -18.13
C ASN A 180 9.67 3.38 -19.65
N ARG A 181 8.47 3.60 -20.18
CA ARG A 181 8.23 3.92 -21.59
C ARG A 181 7.42 5.21 -21.67
N PRO A 182 7.97 6.29 -22.27
CA PRO A 182 7.23 7.54 -22.45
C PRO A 182 5.93 7.31 -23.22
N GLY A 183 4.86 7.99 -22.80
CA GLY A 183 3.53 7.85 -23.41
C GLY A 183 2.77 6.59 -22.98
N CYS A 184 3.34 5.73 -22.14
CA CYS A 184 2.62 4.61 -21.55
C CYS A 184 2.11 4.96 -20.14
N PHE A 185 0.92 4.46 -19.83
CA PHE A 185 0.39 4.44 -18.47
C PHE A 185 -0.14 3.04 -18.17
N GLU A 186 -0.32 2.74 -16.89
CA GLU A 186 -0.92 1.48 -16.46
C GLU A 186 -1.97 1.74 -15.38
N TRP A 187 -3.13 1.10 -15.50
CA TRP A 187 -4.24 1.19 -14.55
C TRP A 187 -4.33 -0.12 -13.76
N PHE A 188 -4.17 0.00 -12.44
CA PHE A 188 -4.27 -1.08 -11.47
C PHE A 188 -5.54 -0.99 -10.62
N GLY A 189 -6.08 -2.15 -10.23
CA GLY A 189 -7.03 -2.26 -9.12
C GLY A 189 -6.34 -2.88 -7.92
N MET A 190 -6.21 -2.14 -6.83
CA MET A 190 -5.63 -2.64 -5.60
C MET A 190 -6.72 -2.96 -4.59
N ASP A 191 -6.61 -4.13 -3.96
CA ASP A 191 -7.57 -4.61 -2.98
C ASP A 191 -6.97 -4.49 -1.58
N PHE A 192 -7.72 -3.89 -0.67
CA PHE A 192 -7.30 -3.66 0.71
C PHE A 192 -8.33 -4.18 1.69
N MET A 193 -7.85 -4.59 2.86
CA MET A 193 -8.69 -4.91 4.02
C MET A 193 -8.37 -3.93 5.15
N VAL A 194 -9.31 -3.75 6.06
CA VAL A 194 -9.12 -2.96 7.28
C VAL A 194 -9.33 -3.89 8.47
N ASP A 195 -8.44 -3.83 9.46
CA ASP A 195 -8.62 -4.55 10.73
C ASP A 195 -9.38 -3.69 11.77
N THR A 196 -9.71 -4.29 12.91
CA THR A 196 -10.42 -3.60 14.01
C THR A 196 -9.65 -2.42 14.62
N ASP A 197 -8.33 -2.33 14.39
CA ASP A 197 -7.48 -1.22 14.83
C ASP A 197 -7.27 -0.15 13.75
N LEU A 198 -8.06 -0.22 12.68
CA LEU A 198 -8.02 0.68 11.52
C LEU A 198 -6.69 0.64 10.77
N GLN A 199 -5.96 -0.47 10.83
CA GLN A 199 -4.81 -0.68 9.97
C GLN A 199 -5.27 -1.26 8.64
N CYS A 200 -4.75 -0.68 7.56
CA CYS A 200 -5.03 -1.16 6.21
C CYS A 200 -4.00 -2.21 5.79
N TRP A 201 -4.49 -3.29 5.19
CA TRP A 201 -3.70 -4.43 4.71
C TRP A 201 -3.91 -4.59 3.20
N MET A 202 -2.85 -4.43 2.41
CA MET A 202 -2.92 -4.70 0.97
C MET A 202 -3.03 -6.21 0.73
N LEU A 203 -4.04 -6.62 -0.03
CA LEU A 203 -4.33 -8.03 -0.32
C LEU A 203 -3.73 -8.47 -1.65
N GLU A 204 -3.93 -7.64 -2.69
CA GLU A 204 -3.47 -7.90 -4.05
C GLU A 204 -3.46 -6.62 -4.90
N CYS A 205 -2.76 -6.69 -6.03
CA CYS A 205 -2.73 -5.67 -7.07
C CYS A 205 -3.08 -6.35 -8.39
N ASN A 206 -4.17 -5.92 -9.02
CA ASN A 206 -4.68 -6.45 -10.28
C ASN A 206 -4.28 -5.52 -11.42
N VAL A 207 -3.65 -6.08 -12.45
CA VAL A 207 -3.53 -5.43 -13.77
C VAL A 207 -4.87 -5.53 -14.48
N SER A 208 -5.25 -4.49 -15.24
CA SER A 208 -6.52 -4.43 -15.98
C SER A 208 -7.73 -4.68 -15.07
N PRO A 209 -8.01 -3.79 -14.10
CA PRO A 209 -9.15 -3.96 -13.22
C PRO A 209 -10.46 -4.05 -14.01
N ASP A 210 -11.41 -4.79 -13.46
CA ASP A 210 -12.75 -4.87 -14.03
C ASP A 210 -13.42 -3.49 -13.99
N LEU A 211 -13.74 -2.96 -15.18
CA LEU A 211 -14.46 -1.71 -15.42
C LEU A 211 -15.90 -1.99 -15.88
N SER A 212 -16.44 -3.19 -15.62
CA SER A 212 -17.84 -3.47 -15.90
C SER A 212 -18.77 -2.65 -15.00
N THR A 213 -19.87 -2.21 -15.59
CA THR A 213 -20.99 -1.55 -14.91
C THR A 213 -21.93 -2.59 -14.28
N GLY A 214 -23.09 -2.17 -13.80
CA GLY A 214 -24.13 -3.05 -13.26
C GLY A 214 -24.27 -2.99 -11.73
N THR A 215 -23.77 -1.92 -11.12
CA THR A 215 -24.21 -1.46 -9.80
C THR A 215 -24.25 0.06 -9.82
N ARG A 216 -25.16 0.67 -9.04
CA ARG A 216 -25.28 2.14 -8.95
C ARG A 216 -23.94 2.84 -8.65
N VAL A 217 -23.06 2.18 -7.88
CA VAL A 217 -21.71 2.69 -7.57
C VAL A 217 -20.83 2.68 -8.83
N LEU A 218 -20.73 1.55 -9.53
CA LEU A 218 -19.87 1.44 -10.72
C LEU A 218 -20.41 2.20 -11.93
N ASP A 219 -21.73 2.31 -12.06
CA ASP A 219 -22.38 3.08 -13.14
C ASP A 219 -22.01 4.56 -13.06
N ARG A 220 -21.72 5.08 -11.86
CA ARG A 220 -21.15 6.43 -11.66
C ARG A 220 -19.62 6.42 -11.80
N LEU A 221 -18.94 5.52 -11.09
CA LEU A 221 -17.48 5.59 -10.94
C LEU A 221 -16.74 5.27 -12.24
N VAL A 222 -17.18 4.27 -13.00
CA VAL A 222 -16.44 3.79 -14.18
C VAL A 222 -16.36 4.86 -15.28
N PRO A 223 -17.47 5.45 -15.77
CA PRO A 223 -17.40 6.47 -16.82
C PRO A 223 -16.54 7.66 -16.40
N ASN A 224 -16.77 8.17 -15.18
CA ASN A 224 -16.04 9.33 -14.65
C ASN A 224 -14.54 9.04 -14.48
N ALA A 225 -14.18 7.84 -14.01
CA ALA A 225 -12.77 7.46 -13.88
C ALA A 225 -12.08 7.31 -15.24
N MET A 226 -12.77 6.77 -16.25
CA MET A 226 -12.22 6.63 -17.59
C MET A 226 -12.01 7.98 -18.24
N GLU A 227 -13.04 8.83 -18.28
CA GLU A 227 -12.97 10.18 -18.84
C GLU A 227 -11.92 11.01 -18.11
N GLY A 228 -12.00 11.07 -16.77
CA GLY A 228 -11.04 11.78 -15.95
C GLY A 228 -9.60 11.25 -16.06
N ALA A 229 -9.40 9.97 -16.40
CA ALA A 229 -8.06 9.45 -16.65
C ALA A 229 -7.47 10.05 -17.93
N PHE A 230 -8.25 10.06 -19.01
CA PHE A 230 -7.79 10.62 -20.29
C PHE A 230 -7.63 12.14 -20.23
N ASP A 231 -8.56 12.85 -19.59
CA ASP A 231 -8.42 14.29 -19.38
C ASP A 231 -7.11 14.61 -18.64
N MET A 232 -6.83 13.89 -17.55
CA MET A 232 -5.62 14.08 -16.75
C MET A 232 -4.32 13.68 -17.49
N LEU A 233 -4.37 12.63 -18.32
CA LEU A 233 -3.22 12.16 -19.11
C LEU A 233 -2.92 13.04 -20.31
N LEU A 234 -3.94 13.60 -20.95
CA LEU A 234 -3.82 14.45 -22.14
C LEU A 234 -3.67 15.93 -21.78
N ALA A 235 -4.08 16.36 -20.59
CA ALA A 235 -3.92 17.74 -20.14
C ALA A 235 -2.44 18.12 -19.96
N GLU A 236 -2.14 19.34 -20.37
CA GLU A 236 -0.88 20.01 -20.04
C GLU A 236 -0.74 20.12 -18.51
N PRO A 237 0.49 20.03 -17.95
CA PRO A 237 0.68 20.06 -16.50
C PRO A 237 0.07 21.26 -15.76
N ARG A 238 -0.13 22.39 -16.46
CA ARG A 238 -0.73 23.62 -15.92
C ARG A 238 -2.26 23.56 -15.84
N ASP A 239 -2.86 22.72 -16.68
CA ASP A 239 -4.31 22.59 -16.85
C ASP A 239 -4.86 21.36 -16.12
N ARG A 240 -3.99 20.58 -15.47
CA ARG A 240 -4.42 19.45 -14.67
C ARG A 240 -5.30 19.95 -13.53
N PRO A 241 -6.51 19.39 -13.36
CA PRO A 241 -7.43 19.86 -12.34
C PRO A 241 -6.78 19.75 -10.96
N ALA A 242 -6.92 20.81 -10.15
CA ALA A 242 -6.74 20.70 -8.72
C ALA A 242 -7.76 19.69 -8.18
N TYR A 243 -7.43 19.01 -7.07
CA TYR A 243 -8.29 17.99 -6.45
C TYR A 243 -9.76 18.42 -6.43
N ALA A 244 -10.61 17.61 -7.06
CA ALA A 244 -12.05 17.73 -7.08
C ALA A 244 -12.67 16.33 -6.98
N ASP A 245 -13.82 16.23 -6.32
CA ASP A 245 -14.52 14.95 -6.17
C ASP A 245 -14.85 14.36 -7.55
N GLY A 246 -14.57 13.07 -7.73
CA GLY A 246 -14.72 12.39 -9.03
C GLY A 246 -13.56 12.60 -10.01
N CYS A 247 -12.44 13.19 -9.58
CA CYS A 247 -11.20 13.28 -10.36
C CYS A 247 -10.11 12.35 -9.83
N TRP A 248 -9.11 12.07 -10.67
CA TRP A 248 -7.89 11.41 -10.24
C TRP A 248 -7.03 12.35 -9.38
N GLU A 249 -6.63 11.87 -8.22
CA GLU A 249 -5.76 12.61 -7.29
C GLU A 249 -4.31 12.20 -7.46
N LEU A 250 -3.40 13.18 -7.52
CA LEU A 250 -1.97 12.93 -7.48
C LEU A 250 -1.54 12.46 -6.08
N ALA A 251 -1.39 11.14 -5.91
CA ALA A 251 -0.94 10.56 -4.65
C ALA A 251 0.58 10.72 -4.44
N PHE A 252 1.37 10.67 -5.52
CA PHE A 252 2.82 10.82 -5.43
C PHE A 252 3.45 11.27 -6.75
N HIS A 253 4.39 12.21 -6.67
CA HIS A 253 5.33 12.51 -7.74
C HIS A 253 6.76 12.50 -7.20
N GLY A 254 7.53 11.51 -7.66
CA GLY A 254 8.91 11.31 -7.25
C GLY A 254 9.90 12.22 -7.96
N LYS A 255 11.17 12.09 -7.61
CA LYS A 255 12.28 12.66 -8.39
C LYS A 255 12.73 11.67 -9.45
N LYS A 256 13.31 12.18 -10.54
CA LYS A 256 13.97 11.34 -11.54
C LYS A 256 15.12 10.57 -10.87
N VAL A 257 15.13 9.26 -11.06
CA VAL A 257 16.17 8.35 -10.57
C VAL A 257 17.05 7.95 -11.76
N THR A 258 18.36 7.96 -11.59
CA THR A 258 19.27 7.57 -12.67
C THR A 258 19.18 6.07 -12.95
N ALA A 259 19.48 5.67 -14.20
CA ALA A 259 19.47 4.26 -14.60
C ALA A 259 20.38 3.39 -13.71
N ASP A 260 21.58 3.89 -13.38
CA ASP A 260 22.52 3.18 -12.50
C ASP A 260 21.96 2.93 -11.11
N VAL A 261 21.19 3.87 -10.55
CA VAL A 261 20.57 3.71 -9.23
C VAL A 261 19.45 2.68 -9.30
N LEU A 262 18.61 2.71 -10.34
CA LEU A 262 17.57 1.70 -10.54
C LEU A 262 18.18 0.31 -10.73
N GLN A 263 19.24 0.19 -11.53
CA GLN A 263 19.96 -1.06 -11.75
C GLN A 263 20.55 -1.63 -10.45
N LYS A 264 21.16 -0.77 -9.62
CA LYS A 264 21.67 -1.16 -8.29
C LYS A 264 20.55 -1.64 -7.36
N ARG A 265 19.41 -0.94 -7.31
CA ARG A 265 18.23 -1.35 -6.53
C ARG A 265 17.70 -2.71 -6.99
N TYR A 266 17.60 -2.91 -8.30
CA TYR A 266 17.14 -4.17 -8.90
C TYR A 266 18.01 -5.35 -8.47
N TRP A 267 19.33 -5.23 -8.61
CA TRP A 267 20.25 -6.31 -8.24
C TRP A 267 20.27 -6.58 -6.73
N LEU A 268 20.22 -5.53 -5.91
CA LEU A 268 20.13 -5.68 -4.47
C LEU A 268 18.87 -6.47 -4.06
N LYS A 269 17.72 -6.07 -4.59
CA LYS A 269 16.45 -6.76 -4.34
C LYS A 269 16.47 -8.20 -4.85
N LYS A 270 17.02 -8.44 -6.05
CA LYS A 270 17.13 -9.78 -6.63
C LYS A 270 18.03 -10.69 -5.78
N SER A 271 19.16 -10.18 -5.30
CA SER A 271 20.06 -10.90 -4.40
C SER A 271 19.34 -11.27 -3.10
N LEU A 272 18.71 -10.28 -2.45
CA LEU A 272 17.98 -10.47 -1.21
C LEU A 272 16.85 -11.52 -1.34
N LEU A 273 16.06 -11.44 -2.42
CA LEU A 273 15.00 -12.41 -2.70
C LEU A 273 15.57 -13.81 -2.96
N SER A 274 16.74 -13.92 -3.59
CA SER A 274 17.41 -15.20 -3.80
C SER A 274 17.86 -15.83 -2.47
N GLU A 275 18.42 -15.03 -1.56
CA GLU A 275 18.83 -15.51 -0.24
C GLU A 275 17.64 -15.94 0.63
N LEU A 276 16.56 -15.15 0.61
CA LEU A 276 15.30 -15.50 1.29
C LEU A 276 14.72 -16.83 0.77
N ARG A 277 14.74 -17.05 -0.55
CA ARG A 277 14.31 -18.32 -1.16
C ARG A 277 15.20 -19.51 -0.79
N ALA A 278 16.48 -19.25 -0.50
CA ALA A 278 17.41 -20.26 -0.01
C ALA A 278 17.25 -20.55 1.50
N GLY A 279 16.23 -19.97 2.15
CA GLY A 279 15.94 -20.20 3.57
C GLY A 279 16.88 -19.45 4.53
N ARG A 280 17.67 -18.48 4.02
CA ARG A 280 18.49 -17.64 4.91
C ARG A 280 17.57 -16.68 5.69
N PRO A 281 17.75 -16.57 7.02
CA PRO A 281 16.96 -15.65 7.82
C PRO A 281 17.28 -14.20 7.44
N TYR A 282 16.24 -13.38 7.34
CA TYR A 282 16.36 -11.94 7.09
C TYR A 282 17.08 -11.26 8.25
N SER A 283 18.27 -10.74 8.02
CA SER A 283 19.15 -10.19 9.04
C SER A 283 18.99 -8.67 9.21
N LEU A 284 19.51 -8.13 10.32
CA LEU A 284 19.60 -6.68 10.54
C LEU A 284 20.45 -5.99 9.44
N ARG A 285 21.41 -6.71 8.86
CA ARG A 285 22.24 -6.25 7.73
C ARG A 285 21.39 -6.10 6.46
N ASP A 286 20.47 -7.03 6.21
CA ASP A 286 19.53 -6.97 5.08
C ASP A 286 18.54 -5.82 5.26
N ALA A 287 18.05 -5.61 6.49
CA ALA A 287 17.22 -4.46 6.84
C ALA A 287 17.95 -3.12 6.63
N LEU A 288 19.25 -3.06 6.93
CA LEU A 288 20.09 -1.88 6.70
C LEU A 288 20.37 -1.65 5.21
N GLN A 289 20.58 -2.70 4.42
CA GLN A 289 20.72 -2.60 2.95
C GLN A 289 19.44 -2.07 2.29
N VAL A 290 18.26 -2.51 2.77
CA VAL A 290 16.96 -1.95 2.32
C VAL A 290 16.79 -0.49 2.79
N LYS A 291 17.25 -0.14 3.99
CA LYS A 291 17.23 1.25 4.51
C LYS A 291 18.17 2.21 3.77
N VAL A 292 19.14 1.74 2.97
CA VAL A 292 19.89 2.60 2.03
C VAL A 292 18.94 3.20 0.96
N GLY A 293 17.75 2.62 0.77
CA GLY A 293 16.58 3.33 0.26
C GLY A 293 15.90 4.14 1.37
N ALA A 294 16.44 5.32 1.69
CA ALA A 294 16.01 6.22 2.77
C ALA A 294 14.60 6.85 2.60
N LEU A 295 13.59 6.11 2.15
CA LEU A 295 12.25 6.63 1.85
C LEU A 295 11.20 6.32 2.91
N THR A 296 11.33 5.25 3.70
CA THR A 296 10.31 4.94 4.72
C THR A 296 10.17 6.06 5.76
N LYS A 297 11.26 6.76 6.10
CA LYS A 297 11.21 7.92 7.01
C LYS A 297 10.57 9.17 6.37
N THR A 298 10.71 9.37 5.07
CA THR A 298 10.06 10.49 4.35
C THR A 298 8.55 10.30 4.27
N PHE A 299 8.08 9.06 4.16
CA PHE A 299 6.66 8.73 4.12
C PHE A 299 5.98 8.73 5.50
N LEU A 300 6.66 8.27 6.55
CA LEU A 300 6.13 8.28 7.92
C LEU A 300 6.14 9.67 8.57
N SER A 301 6.89 10.64 8.03
CA SER A 301 6.97 11.99 8.60
C SER A 301 5.99 13.00 7.99
N ALA A 302 5.05 12.58 7.15
CA ALA A 302 3.99 13.45 6.64
C ALA A 302 2.95 13.77 7.73
N LYS A 303 3.39 14.41 8.82
CA LYS A 303 2.54 15.39 9.50
C LYS A 303 2.33 16.53 8.51
N GLY A 304 1.07 16.88 8.30
CA GLY A 304 0.56 17.65 7.16
C GLY A 304 1.44 18.83 6.74
N GLN A 305 1.72 18.90 5.45
CA GLN A 305 2.07 20.16 4.80
C GLN A 305 0.78 20.90 4.48
N GLY A 306 0.13 21.41 5.52
CA GLY A 306 -0.67 22.61 5.44
C GLY A 306 0.23 23.80 5.77
N ALA A 307 0.42 24.69 4.80
CA ALA A 307 0.88 26.07 4.94
C ALA A 307 2.05 26.39 5.90
N ARG A 308 3.23 26.72 5.34
CA ARG A 308 3.86 28.05 5.56
C ARG A 308 5.17 28.24 4.80
N ASN A 309 5.18 29.29 4.00
CA ASN A 309 6.36 30.13 3.74
C ASN A 309 7.05 30.51 5.07
N LYS A 310 8.36 30.27 5.17
CA LYS A 310 9.36 31.16 5.82
C LYS A 310 10.76 30.57 5.74
N GLY A 311 11.63 31.25 4.99
CA GLY A 311 12.99 31.60 5.41
C GLY A 311 14.05 30.50 5.49
N GLN A 312 15.01 30.56 4.55
CA GLN A 312 16.39 30.13 4.74
C GLN A 312 16.88 30.39 6.18
N LYS A 313 17.34 29.35 6.88
CA LYS A 313 18.45 29.34 7.86
C LYS A 313 18.54 27.95 8.49
N GLY A 314 19.48 27.13 8.02
CA GLY A 314 19.68 25.79 8.58
C GLY A 314 20.76 24.94 7.92
N TRP A 315 21.84 25.54 7.40
CA TRP A 315 22.97 24.82 6.76
C TRP A 315 24.33 25.11 7.43
N ALA A 316 24.36 25.26 8.77
CA ALA A 316 25.59 25.63 9.48
C ALA A 316 26.03 24.67 10.60
N LYS A 317 25.36 23.52 10.84
CA LYS A 317 25.67 22.67 12.02
C LYS A 317 26.25 21.27 11.77
N VAL A 318 26.60 20.91 10.52
CA VAL A 318 27.12 19.55 10.22
C VAL A 318 28.64 19.51 9.95
N ARG A 319 29.35 20.64 9.95
CA ARG A 319 30.83 20.66 9.74
C ARG A 319 31.70 20.65 11.01
N ALA A 320 31.13 20.64 12.22
CA ALA A 320 31.89 20.85 13.45
C ALA A 320 32.32 19.56 14.21
N VAL A 321 31.96 18.36 13.75
CA VAL A 321 32.18 17.12 14.53
C VAL A 321 33.41 16.30 14.08
N VAL A 322 34.10 16.66 13.00
CA VAL A 322 35.28 15.89 12.50
C VAL A 322 36.63 16.54 12.83
N ARG A 323 36.67 17.61 13.62
CA ARG A 323 37.94 18.31 13.95
C ARG A 323 38.20 18.41 15.45
N LYS A 324 38.10 17.29 16.17
CA LYS A 324 38.68 17.13 17.52
C LYS A 324 39.15 15.69 17.73
N LYS A 325 40.38 15.40 17.30
CA LYS A 325 41.28 14.41 17.90
C LYS A 325 42.65 14.50 17.23
N LYS A 326 43.52 15.32 17.80
CA LYS A 326 44.98 15.12 17.97
C LYS A 326 45.64 16.45 18.34
N LYS A 327 45.86 16.61 19.65
CA LYS A 327 47.04 17.25 20.25
C LYS A 327 47.62 16.16 21.18
N PRO A 328 48.94 16.13 21.37
CA PRO A 328 49.45 16.77 22.58
C PRO A 328 50.56 17.77 22.27
N GLU A 329 50.74 18.62 23.26
CA GLU A 329 51.65 19.75 23.35
C GLU A 329 53.05 19.31 23.76
N THR A 330 54.06 20.03 23.30
CA THR A 330 55.16 20.54 24.14
C THR A 330 55.65 21.87 23.56
N SER A 331 55.64 22.90 24.41
CA SER A 331 56.46 24.12 24.39
C SER A 331 57.95 23.76 24.38
N SER A 332 58.93 24.58 24.00
CA SER A 332 59.16 26.03 24.11
C SER A 332 60.40 26.36 23.26
N GLU A 333 60.53 27.62 22.81
CA GLU A 333 61.77 28.43 22.60
C GLU A 333 62.92 27.78 21.77
N ASP A 334 63.56 28.39 20.78
CA ASP A 334 64.14 29.73 20.71
C ASP A 334 64.75 29.94 19.29
N SER A 335 65.03 31.21 18.95
CA SER A 335 66.01 31.80 17.99
C SER A 335 66.53 31.06 16.71
N GLY A 336 66.73 31.86 15.65
CA GLY A 336 67.92 31.70 14.77
C GLY A 336 67.69 31.40 13.28
N SER A 337 67.59 32.47 12.49
CA SER A 337 68.32 32.74 11.22
C SER A 337 68.74 31.60 10.25
N ASP A 338 68.35 31.82 8.98
CA ASP A 338 69.21 31.82 7.78
C ASP A 338 69.25 30.60 6.83
N SER A 339 69.34 30.97 5.54
CA SER A 339 69.56 30.20 4.30
C SER A 339 68.40 29.33 3.77
N GLY A 340 68.07 29.34 2.48
CA GLY A 340 68.77 29.94 1.35
C GLY A 340 67.92 29.96 0.07
N ASP A 341 68.44 30.77 -0.84
CA ASP A 341 67.94 31.11 -2.16
C ASP A 341 67.83 29.90 -3.12
N GLU A 342 66.84 30.01 -4.00
CA GLU A 342 66.74 29.32 -5.27
C GLU A 342 67.53 30.10 -6.33
N GLU A 343 68.39 29.41 -7.09
CA GLU A 343 68.79 29.78 -8.46
C GLU A 343 68.47 28.57 -9.36
N GLU A 344 67.44 28.66 -10.19
CA GLU A 344 67.53 28.91 -11.65
C GLU A 344 66.14 28.98 -12.30
#